data_AF-A0A7J2PW83-F1
#
_entry.id   AF-A0A7J2PW83-F1
#
_cell.length_a   1.000
_cell.length_b   1.000
_cell.length_c   1.000
_cell.angle_alpha   90.00
_cell.angle_beta   90.00
_cell.angle_gamma   90.00
#
_symmetry.space_group_name_H-M   'P 1'
#
loop_
_entity.id
_entity.type
_entity.pdbx_description
1 polymer ?
#
loop_
_entity_poly.entity_id
_entity_poly.type
_entity_poly.pdbx_seq_one_letter_code
_entity_poly.pdbx_strand_id
1 'polypeptide(L)'
;MIKRKGSKILKLTYISTFLFILFLASSMGGVLNNSKNASSKEIIDNENTLKKLKNSVYWPLDNISIDPSLTLAGYKNWSWAVNQPWCSGTGTLSDPYIIENVTIQNSNLGISIRSSKKYFVIRDVTIYNVSTHGINLHMVHNGTIFDNNISFSDNNGIYLDASTFNHIKENFVSNNNDNGILLTDGSNNNTIETNTIINNLNNGISVWSFSHNNTIEANRIIDNRIGIDTADSDGIAIIENIVNSSSWGINVYEANFTKVMGNIVYNNSNDGLYMDSIYNSIISENIVYKNLVNGIHLTEYSANNNLTNNIIRDNKDNGIYISSSFTIDNLIWKNYFLRNGKHAIDNGNNNHWNITTIGNYWDNHTGPDTNPDDGIVDFPYYIGGTAGSIDYLPIAEEDAPSGGGIGLDYFMTGFFIFITGGMGVIIILVKIYTKKRIELS
;
A
#
# COMPACT_ATOMS: atom_id res chain seq x y z
N MET A 1 35.57 -3.80 -41.22
CA MET A 1 35.88 -4.69 -40.07
C MET A 1 35.51 -3.94 -38.78
N ILE A 2 34.22 -3.91 -38.43
CA ILE A 2 33.71 -3.12 -37.30
C ILE A 2 33.50 -4.09 -36.12
N LYS A 3 34.31 -3.92 -35.07
CA LYS A 3 34.29 -4.72 -33.84
C LYS A 3 32.98 -4.48 -33.09
N ARG A 4 32.25 -5.56 -32.78
CA ARG A 4 31.13 -5.62 -31.82
C ARG A 4 31.51 -4.96 -30.49
N LYS A 5 30.89 -3.82 -30.17
CA LYS A 5 30.93 -3.17 -28.83
C LYS A 5 29.79 -3.64 -27.89
N GLY A 6 28.94 -4.56 -28.33
CA GLY A 6 27.74 -5.01 -27.57
C GLY A 6 27.98 -5.88 -26.32
N SER A 7 29.23 -6.28 -25.99
CA SER A 7 29.48 -7.14 -24.81
C SER A 7 29.97 -6.42 -23.56
N LYS A 8 30.37 -5.13 -23.66
CA LYS A 8 30.77 -4.33 -22.49
C LYS A 8 29.59 -3.64 -21.81
N ILE A 9 28.62 -3.17 -22.59
CA ILE A 9 27.45 -2.46 -22.05
C ILE A 9 26.51 -3.43 -21.33
N LEU A 10 26.25 -4.62 -21.89
CA LEU A 10 25.44 -5.66 -21.23
C LEU A 10 26.03 -6.09 -19.87
N LYS A 11 27.36 -6.13 -19.74
CA LYS A 11 28.03 -6.39 -18.44
C LYS A 11 27.89 -5.24 -17.45
N LEU A 12 27.86 -3.99 -17.92
CA LEU A 12 27.62 -2.83 -17.06
C LEU A 12 26.17 -2.74 -16.59
N THR A 13 25.19 -3.13 -17.42
CA THR A 13 23.78 -3.20 -17.01
C THR A 13 23.55 -4.28 -15.95
N TYR A 14 24.12 -5.49 -16.12
CA TYR A 14 24.04 -6.51 -15.06
C TYR A 14 24.73 -6.09 -13.76
N ILE A 15 25.83 -5.34 -13.84
CA ILE A 15 26.53 -4.81 -12.66
C ILE A 15 25.74 -3.66 -12.03
N SER A 16 25.07 -2.80 -12.80
CA SER A 16 24.25 -1.71 -12.25
C SER A 16 22.95 -2.23 -11.64
N THR A 17 22.28 -3.22 -12.23
CA THR A 17 21.12 -3.89 -11.62
C THR A 17 21.54 -4.68 -10.37
N PHE A 18 22.70 -5.33 -10.39
CA PHE A 18 23.23 -6.03 -9.21
C PHE A 18 23.65 -5.06 -8.09
N LEU A 19 24.23 -3.90 -8.43
CA LEU A 19 24.57 -2.84 -7.48
C LEU A 19 23.33 -2.10 -6.98
N PHE A 20 22.26 -1.98 -7.77
CA PHE A 20 20.97 -1.43 -7.34
C PHE A 20 20.23 -2.38 -6.39
N ILE A 21 20.29 -3.70 -6.64
CA ILE A 21 19.82 -4.73 -5.70
C ILE A 21 20.66 -4.73 -4.41
N LEU A 22 21.98 -4.56 -4.49
CA LEU A 22 22.86 -4.37 -3.33
C LEU A 22 22.60 -3.04 -2.61
N PHE A 23 22.22 -1.99 -3.33
CA PHE A 23 21.88 -0.69 -2.76
C PHE A 23 20.56 -0.77 -2.00
N LEU A 24 19.53 -1.44 -2.54
CA LEU A 24 18.29 -1.78 -1.85
C LEU A 24 18.53 -2.68 -0.63
N ALA A 25 19.41 -3.68 -0.74
CA ALA A 25 19.80 -4.51 0.40
C ALA A 25 20.58 -3.71 1.47
N SER A 26 21.36 -2.69 1.07
CA SER A 26 22.12 -1.83 1.98
C SER A 26 21.29 -0.70 2.59
N SER A 27 20.26 -0.20 1.89
CA SER A 27 19.30 0.78 2.42
C SER A 27 18.34 0.11 3.40
N MET A 28 17.98 -1.16 3.19
CA MET A 28 17.38 -2.01 4.23
C MET A 28 18.32 -2.21 5.42
N GLY A 29 19.63 -2.34 5.17
CA GLY A 29 20.66 -2.35 6.22
C GLY A 29 20.79 -1.03 7.00
N GLY A 30 20.46 0.11 6.38
CA GLY A 30 20.41 1.43 7.01
C GLY A 30 19.16 1.64 7.87
N VAL A 31 18.02 1.11 7.44
CA VAL A 31 16.78 1.07 8.24
C VAL A 31 16.94 0.14 9.46
N LEU A 32 17.65 -0.99 9.31
CA LEU A 32 18.02 -1.87 10.43
C LEU A 32 19.02 -1.25 11.42
N ASN A 33 19.78 -0.22 11.02
CA ASN A 33 20.78 0.42 11.88
C ASN A 33 20.23 1.54 12.77
N ASN A 34 19.04 2.07 12.45
CA ASN A 34 18.35 3.04 13.31
C ASN A 34 17.41 2.38 14.34
N SER A 35 17.24 1.06 14.29
CA SER A 35 16.63 0.25 15.34
C SER A 35 17.68 -0.48 16.18
N LYS A 36 18.66 0.25 16.75
CA LYS A 36 19.47 -0.37 17.82
C LYS A 36 18.62 -0.51 19.07
N ASN A 37 18.00 -1.67 19.22
CA ASN A 37 17.97 -2.43 20.50
C ASN A 37 17.32 -3.83 20.42
N ALA A 38 17.03 -4.39 19.25
CA ALA A 38 16.79 -5.82 19.13
C ALA A 38 17.52 -6.36 17.92
N SER A 39 18.31 -7.42 18.09
CA SER A 39 18.92 -8.10 16.95
C SER A 39 17.81 -8.67 16.04
N SER A 40 18.00 -8.67 14.72
CA SER A 40 17.04 -9.29 13.79
C SER A 40 16.71 -10.75 14.16
N LYS A 41 17.64 -11.43 14.84
CA LYS A 41 17.43 -12.74 15.44
C LYS A 41 16.47 -12.71 16.64
N GLU A 42 16.58 -11.73 17.55
CA GLU A 42 15.59 -11.54 18.63
C GLU A 42 14.21 -11.18 18.10
N ILE A 43 14.10 -10.39 17.02
CA ILE A 43 12.80 -10.07 16.40
C ILE A 43 12.17 -11.33 15.80
N ILE A 44 12.94 -12.09 15.01
CA ILE A 44 12.50 -13.36 14.40
C ILE A 44 12.20 -14.41 15.47
N ASP A 45 13.01 -14.52 16.52
CA ASP A 45 12.79 -15.43 17.63
C ASP A 45 11.54 -15.01 18.44
N ASN A 46 11.31 -13.71 18.63
CA ASN A 46 10.11 -13.18 19.29
C ASN A 46 8.84 -13.46 18.44
N GLU A 47 8.87 -13.19 17.14
CA GLU A 47 7.78 -13.55 16.21
C GLU A 47 7.52 -15.06 16.17
N ASN A 48 8.56 -15.90 16.17
CA ASN A 48 8.40 -17.36 16.22
C ASN A 48 7.90 -17.86 17.59
N THR A 49 8.28 -17.22 18.70
CA THR A 49 7.68 -17.52 20.01
C THR A 49 6.22 -17.08 20.09
N LEU A 50 5.84 -16.02 19.37
CA LEU A 50 4.46 -15.62 19.16
C LEU A 50 3.67 -16.57 18.24
N LYS A 51 4.29 -17.58 17.61
CA LYS A 51 3.55 -18.61 16.84
C LYS A 51 3.29 -19.90 17.61
N LYS A 52 3.72 -19.98 18.88
CA LYS A 52 3.38 -21.11 19.76
C LYS A 52 2.07 -20.83 20.50
N LEU A 53 0.98 -21.42 19.99
CA LEU A 53 -0.37 -21.33 20.53
C LEU A 53 -0.51 -22.00 21.91
N LYS A 54 -1.32 -21.43 22.81
CA LYS A 54 -1.91 -22.17 23.93
C LYS A 54 -2.86 -23.27 23.42
N ASN A 55 -2.64 -24.50 23.87
CA ASN A 55 -3.43 -25.68 23.48
C ASN A 55 -4.93 -25.54 23.83
N SER A 56 -5.77 -25.46 22.79
CA SER A 56 -7.14 -25.99 22.67
C SER A 56 -7.50 -26.01 21.17
N VAL A 57 -8.56 -26.70 20.75
CA VAL A 57 -8.96 -26.70 19.33
C VAL A 57 -9.38 -25.29 18.88
N TYR A 58 -10.27 -24.61 19.63
CA TYR A 58 -10.61 -23.16 19.59
C TYR A 58 -11.38 -22.78 20.87
N TRP A 59 -11.34 -21.51 21.32
CA TRP A 59 -12.13 -21.00 22.46
C TRP A 59 -13.39 -20.25 22.01
N PRO A 60 -14.61 -20.84 22.04
CA PRO A 60 -15.84 -20.13 21.71
C PRO A 60 -16.22 -19.15 22.82
N LEU A 61 -16.42 -17.88 22.50
CA LEU A 61 -16.81 -16.81 23.42
C LEU A 61 -17.91 -15.93 22.83
N ASP A 62 -18.74 -15.33 23.70
CA ASP A 62 -19.74 -14.35 23.27
C ASP A 62 -19.10 -13.01 22.88
N ASN A 63 -18.04 -12.59 23.58
CA ASN A 63 -17.24 -11.39 23.30
C ASN A 63 -16.01 -11.35 24.22
N ILE A 64 -15.11 -10.40 23.96
CA ILE A 64 -14.08 -9.98 24.92
C ILE A 64 -14.16 -8.46 25.09
N SER A 65 -14.38 -7.98 26.31
CA SER A 65 -14.47 -6.54 26.60
C SER A 65 -13.48 -6.15 27.69
N ILE A 66 -12.44 -5.39 27.34
CA ILE A 66 -11.34 -4.99 28.22
C ILE A 66 -11.26 -3.46 28.35
N ASP A 67 -11.43 -2.94 29.56
CA ASP A 67 -11.21 -1.55 29.93
C ASP A 67 -10.46 -1.54 31.28
N PRO A 68 -9.15 -1.23 31.31
CA PRO A 68 -8.38 -1.15 32.54
C PRO A 68 -8.89 -0.09 33.52
N SER A 69 -9.59 0.94 33.03
CA SER A 69 -10.20 1.97 33.88
C SER A 69 -11.54 1.55 34.47
N LEU A 70 -12.13 0.44 33.99
CA LEU A 70 -13.42 -0.11 34.39
C LEU A 70 -14.54 0.95 34.41
N THR A 71 -14.50 1.88 33.46
CA THR A 71 -15.44 3.01 33.41
C THR A 71 -16.81 2.64 32.84
N LEU A 72 -16.89 1.51 32.13
CA LEU A 72 -18.09 1.05 31.45
C LEU A 72 -18.57 -0.29 31.98
N ALA A 73 -19.89 -0.40 32.16
CA ALA A 73 -20.52 -1.65 32.57
C ALA A 73 -20.24 -2.77 31.55
N GLY A 74 -19.96 -3.98 32.05
CA GLY A 74 -19.65 -5.15 31.22
C GLY A 74 -18.17 -5.33 30.88
N TYR A 75 -17.34 -4.30 31.02
CA TYR A 75 -15.90 -4.40 30.77
C TYR A 75 -15.14 -5.01 31.96
N LYS A 76 -14.06 -5.72 31.65
CA LYS A 76 -13.10 -6.29 32.61
C LYS A 76 -11.72 -5.66 32.42
N ASN A 77 -10.78 -5.88 33.33
CA ASN A 77 -9.41 -5.40 33.18
C ASN A 77 -8.46 -6.52 32.76
N TRP A 78 -7.22 -6.17 32.43
CA TRP A 78 -6.19 -7.14 32.05
C TRP A 78 -5.86 -8.17 33.14
N SER A 79 -5.94 -7.79 34.42
CA SER A 79 -5.73 -8.72 35.54
C SER A 79 -6.78 -9.83 35.57
N TRP A 80 -8.02 -9.54 35.15
CA TRP A 80 -9.03 -10.57 34.95
C TRP A 80 -8.75 -11.39 33.68
N ALA A 81 -8.39 -10.71 32.58
CA ALA A 81 -8.17 -11.34 31.29
C ALA A 81 -7.07 -12.40 31.35
N VAL A 82 -5.91 -12.11 31.95
CA VAL A 82 -4.76 -13.04 32.04
C VAL A 82 -5.07 -14.34 32.81
N ASN A 83 -6.12 -14.34 33.64
CA ASN A 83 -6.60 -15.53 34.33
C ASN A 83 -7.56 -16.38 33.50
N GLN A 84 -7.91 -15.94 32.28
CA GLN A 84 -8.73 -16.69 31.34
C GLN A 84 -7.86 -17.65 30.51
N PRO A 85 -8.41 -18.80 30.07
CA PRO A 85 -7.64 -19.81 29.35
C PRO A 85 -7.09 -19.30 27.99
N TRP A 86 -7.77 -18.33 27.37
CA TRP A 86 -7.42 -17.72 26.08
C TRP A 86 -6.45 -16.53 26.17
N CYS A 87 -5.99 -16.17 27.37
CA CYS A 87 -5.10 -15.03 27.58
C CYS A 87 -3.81 -15.41 28.31
N SER A 88 -2.69 -14.74 28.02
CA SER A 88 -1.42 -14.87 28.75
C SER A 88 -0.59 -13.59 28.74
N GLY A 89 0.57 -13.62 29.38
CA GLY A 89 1.55 -12.53 29.39
C GLY A 89 1.32 -11.50 30.50
N THR A 90 2.19 -10.50 30.58
CA THR A 90 2.20 -9.49 31.65
C THR A 90 1.91 -8.07 31.17
N GLY A 91 1.76 -7.87 29.86
CA GLY A 91 1.46 -6.58 29.24
C GLY A 91 2.67 -5.64 29.14
N THR A 92 3.88 -6.20 29.15
CA THR A 92 5.14 -5.49 28.92
C THR A 92 5.58 -5.66 27.46
N LEU A 93 6.51 -4.83 26.95
CA LEU A 93 7.01 -4.97 25.58
C LEU A 93 7.64 -6.36 25.32
N SER A 94 8.36 -6.89 26.30
CA SER A 94 9.02 -8.20 26.21
C SER A 94 8.09 -9.39 26.48
N ASP A 95 6.91 -9.13 27.05
CA ASP A 95 5.91 -10.14 27.41
C ASP A 95 4.51 -9.50 27.36
N PRO A 96 3.99 -9.25 26.14
CA PRO A 96 2.71 -8.56 25.94
C PRO A 96 1.56 -9.43 26.44
N TYR A 97 0.40 -8.83 26.72
CA TYR A 97 -0.80 -9.65 26.89
C TYR A 97 -1.13 -10.32 25.56
N ILE A 98 -1.40 -11.62 25.53
CA ILE A 98 -1.69 -12.36 24.29
C ILE A 98 -3.10 -12.90 24.40
N ILE A 99 -4.00 -12.43 23.53
CA ILE A 99 -5.32 -13.00 23.26
C ILE A 99 -5.17 -13.88 22.02
N GLU A 100 -5.41 -15.18 22.14
CA GLU A 100 -5.19 -16.11 21.03
C GLU A 100 -6.20 -17.26 20.94
N ASN A 101 -6.38 -17.77 19.72
CA ASN A 101 -7.17 -18.98 19.44
C ASN A 101 -8.63 -18.88 19.93
N VAL A 102 -9.23 -17.70 19.73
CA VAL A 102 -10.61 -17.38 20.13
C VAL A 102 -11.54 -17.45 18.93
N THR A 103 -12.77 -17.93 19.13
CA THR A 103 -13.85 -17.82 18.15
C THR A 103 -15.02 -17.05 18.76
N ILE A 104 -15.42 -15.95 18.12
CA ILE A 104 -16.63 -15.20 18.46
C ILE A 104 -17.57 -15.26 17.25
N GLN A 105 -18.78 -15.78 17.44
CA GLN A 105 -19.72 -15.96 16.35
C GLN A 105 -21.15 -15.63 16.76
N ASN A 106 -21.96 -15.11 15.82
CA ASN A 106 -23.40 -14.85 16.01
C ASN A 106 -23.69 -14.09 17.32
N SER A 107 -22.91 -13.04 17.58
CA SER A 107 -22.83 -12.37 18.87
C SER A 107 -23.07 -10.88 18.74
N ASN A 108 -23.45 -10.21 19.84
CA ASN A 108 -23.64 -8.76 19.79
C ASN A 108 -22.30 -8.02 19.59
N LEU A 109 -21.27 -8.41 20.35
CA LEU A 109 -19.97 -7.74 20.37
C LEU A 109 -18.86 -8.68 19.90
N GLY A 110 -17.83 -8.13 19.26
CA GLY A 110 -16.57 -8.82 18.99
C GLY A 110 -15.57 -8.67 20.14
N ILE A 111 -14.34 -8.28 19.81
CA ILE A 111 -13.34 -7.88 20.81
C ILE A 111 -13.34 -6.36 20.94
N SER A 112 -13.54 -5.84 22.16
CA SER A 112 -13.47 -4.42 22.47
C SER A 112 -12.39 -4.16 23.52
N ILE A 113 -11.40 -3.33 23.20
CA ILE A 113 -10.37 -2.88 24.14
C ILE A 113 -10.44 -1.36 24.22
N ARG A 114 -10.47 -0.83 25.45
CA ARG A 114 -10.58 0.60 25.71
C ARG A 114 -9.50 1.07 26.68
N SER A 115 -9.06 2.31 26.54
CA SER A 115 -8.23 3.02 27.53
C SER A 115 -6.98 2.24 27.99
N SER A 116 -6.35 1.50 27.07
CA SER A 116 -5.20 0.65 27.36
C SER A 116 -3.92 1.22 26.78
N LYS A 117 -2.87 1.27 27.60
CA LYS A 117 -1.49 1.59 27.17
C LYS A 117 -0.54 0.39 27.28
N LYS A 118 -1.08 -0.77 27.65
CA LYS A 118 -0.32 -2.02 27.78
C LYS A 118 0.01 -2.57 26.40
N TYR A 119 1.14 -3.24 26.29
CA TYR A 119 1.45 -4.02 25.09
C TYR A 119 0.55 -5.25 25.06
N PHE A 120 -0.11 -5.47 23.93
CA PHE A 120 -0.93 -6.67 23.74
C PHE A 120 -0.89 -7.17 22.30
N VAL A 121 -1.25 -8.43 22.14
CA VAL A 121 -1.34 -9.17 20.89
C VAL A 121 -2.74 -9.77 20.79
N ILE A 122 -3.39 -9.63 19.64
CA ILE A 122 -4.58 -10.39 19.25
C ILE A 122 -4.17 -11.23 18.04
N ARG A 123 -4.18 -12.56 18.18
CA ARG A 123 -3.79 -13.46 17.08
C ARG A 123 -4.64 -14.70 16.96
N ASP A 124 -4.67 -15.29 15.77
CA ASP A 124 -5.39 -16.54 15.51
C ASP A 124 -6.84 -16.51 16.01
N VAL A 125 -7.48 -15.34 15.94
CA VAL A 125 -8.89 -15.14 16.32
C VAL A 125 -9.77 -15.22 15.09
N THR A 126 -10.92 -15.88 15.23
CA THR A 126 -11.99 -15.89 14.24
C THR A 126 -13.22 -15.15 14.77
N ILE A 127 -13.65 -14.09 14.10
CA ILE A 127 -14.84 -13.29 14.46
C ILE A 127 -15.78 -13.22 13.27
N TYR A 128 -17.04 -13.66 13.43
CA TYR A 128 -18.05 -13.48 12.39
C TYR A 128 -19.49 -13.34 12.86
N ASN A 129 -20.33 -12.72 12.03
CA ASN A 129 -21.75 -12.44 12.33
C ASN A 129 -21.89 -11.70 13.67
N VAL A 130 -21.21 -10.56 13.81
CA VAL A 130 -21.32 -9.72 15.01
C VAL A 130 -22.07 -8.43 14.75
N SER A 131 -22.89 -7.98 15.72
CA SER A 131 -23.74 -6.78 15.54
C SER A 131 -23.02 -5.44 15.71
N THR A 132 -21.71 -5.44 15.93
CA THR A 132 -20.89 -4.22 16.03
C THR A 132 -19.64 -4.36 15.17
N HIS A 133 -18.50 -3.81 15.60
CA HIS A 133 -17.20 -4.07 15.00
C HIS A 133 -16.69 -5.47 15.38
N GLY A 134 -15.88 -6.07 14.51
CA GLY A 134 -15.16 -7.31 14.82
C GLY A 134 -14.13 -7.09 15.92
N ILE A 135 -13.20 -6.14 15.72
CA ILE A 135 -12.27 -5.64 16.74
C ILE A 135 -12.45 -4.13 16.88
N ASN A 136 -12.67 -3.66 18.11
CA ASN A 136 -12.85 -2.26 18.47
C ASN A 136 -11.74 -1.83 19.44
N LEU A 137 -10.92 -0.87 19.03
CA LEU A 137 -9.89 -0.24 19.83
C LEU A 137 -10.25 1.24 20.04
N HIS A 138 -10.46 1.65 21.30
CA HIS A 138 -10.78 3.03 21.63
C HIS A 138 -9.84 3.58 22.71
N MET A 139 -9.05 4.62 22.40
CA MET A 139 -7.99 5.15 23.26
C MET A 139 -6.95 4.08 23.64
N VAL A 140 -6.57 3.26 22.66
CA VAL A 140 -5.65 2.11 22.84
C VAL A 140 -4.30 2.38 22.18
N HIS A 141 -3.24 1.93 22.85
CA HIS A 141 -1.87 2.08 22.40
C HIS A 141 -1.13 0.74 22.44
N ASN A 142 -0.14 0.56 21.56
CA ASN A 142 0.80 -0.55 21.57
C ASN A 142 0.18 -1.95 21.36
N GLY A 143 -0.93 -2.03 20.62
CA GLY A 143 -1.53 -3.30 20.20
C GLY A 143 -0.87 -3.87 18.94
N THR A 144 -0.75 -5.20 18.86
CA THR A 144 -0.43 -5.92 17.61
C THR A 144 -1.59 -6.88 17.30
N ILE A 145 -2.17 -6.78 16.11
CA ILE A 145 -3.31 -7.58 15.66
C ILE A 145 -2.85 -8.34 14.42
N PHE A 146 -2.72 -9.67 14.49
CA PHE A 146 -2.27 -10.45 13.33
C PHE A 146 -2.82 -11.87 13.21
N ASP A 147 -2.79 -12.43 12.00
CA ASP A 147 -3.30 -13.79 11.71
C ASP A 147 -4.77 -13.98 12.17
N ASN A 148 -5.61 -12.94 12.11
CA ASN A 148 -7.03 -13.02 12.47
C ASN A 148 -7.93 -13.11 11.23
N ASN A 149 -9.06 -13.80 11.37
CA ASN A 149 -10.12 -13.86 10.37
C ASN A 149 -11.36 -13.13 10.89
N ILE A 150 -11.72 -12.01 10.26
CA ILE A 150 -12.80 -11.12 10.70
C ILE A 150 -13.76 -10.92 9.55
N SER A 151 -15.02 -11.31 9.72
CA SER A 151 -16.02 -11.18 8.66
C SER A 151 -17.43 -10.93 9.13
N PHE A 152 -18.33 -10.47 8.26
CA PHE A 152 -19.76 -10.33 8.56
C PHE A 152 -20.03 -9.56 9.87
N SER A 153 -19.27 -8.49 10.12
CA SER A 153 -19.56 -7.53 11.17
C SER A 153 -20.60 -6.53 10.64
N ASP A 154 -21.58 -6.15 11.46
CA ASP A 154 -22.60 -5.17 11.08
C ASP A 154 -22.03 -3.75 10.91
N ASN A 155 -20.83 -3.49 11.48
CA ASN A 155 -20.05 -2.28 11.24
C ASN A 155 -18.69 -2.65 10.60
N ASN A 156 -17.61 -1.93 10.99
CA ASN A 156 -16.25 -2.20 10.51
C ASN A 156 -15.68 -3.55 10.98
N GLY A 157 -14.80 -4.16 10.20
CA GLY A 157 -14.04 -5.34 10.64
C GLY A 157 -13.11 -5.02 11.81
N ILE A 158 -12.18 -4.07 11.61
CA ILE A 158 -11.29 -3.54 12.65
C ILE A 158 -11.49 -2.03 12.74
N TYR A 159 -11.73 -1.51 13.94
CA TYR A 159 -12.01 -0.11 14.20
C TYR A 159 -11.07 0.46 15.26
N LEU A 160 -10.40 1.57 14.93
CA LEU A 160 -9.49 2.31 15.79
C LEU A 160 -10.01 3.75 15.94
N ASP A 161 -10.22 4.15 17.19
CA ASP A 161 -10.66 5.49 17.59
C ASP A 161 -9.72 6.04 18.65
N ALA A 162 -9.15 7.23 18.41
CA ALA A 162 -8.13 7.86 19.25
C ALA A 162 -7.01 6.90 19.68
N SER A 163 -6.64 5.97 18.80
CA SER A 163 -5.74 4.84 19.11
C SER A 163 -4.45 4.97 18.31
N THR A 164 -3.30 4.84 18.98
CA THR A 164 -1.99 5.17 18.40
C THR A 164 -0.96 4.07 18.59
N PHE A 165 0.05 3.99 17.71
CA PHE A 165 1.12 3.00 17.82
C PHE A 165 0.63 1.55 17.84
N ASN A 166 -0.43 1.25 17.10
CA ASN A 166 -0.92 -0.11 16.89
C ASN A 166 -0.43 -0.66 15.56
N HIS A 167 -0.22 -1.97 15.52
CA HIS A 167 0.26 -2.69 14.35
C HIS A 167 -0.78 -3.74 13.93
N ILE A 168 -1.36 -3.57 12.75
CA ILE A 168 -2.40 -4.46 12.20
C ILE A 168 -1.79 -5.17 10.99
N LYS A 169 -1.47 -6.45 11.11
CA LYS A 169 -0.75 -7.18 10.07
C LYS A 169 -1.28 -8.56 9.77
N GLU A 170 -1.14 -9.05 8.54
CA GLU A 170 -1.45 -10.45 8.20
C GLU A 170 -2.89 -10.90 8.55
N ASN A 171 -3.85 -9.96 8.62
CA ASN A 171 -5.26 -10.30 8.89
C ASN A 171 -6.04 -10.53 7.59
N PHE A 172 -7.05 -11.40 7.68
CA PHE A 172 -8.06 -11.59 6.64
C PHE A 172 -9.37 -10.91 7.07
N VAL A 173 -9.73 -9.81 6.42
CA VAL A 173 -10.89 -8.99 6.78
C VAL A 173 -11.87 -8.91 5.61
N SER A 174 -13.08 -9.45 5.75
CA SER A 174 -13.98 -9.54 4.60
C SER A 174 -15.47 -9.46 4.90
N ASN A 175 -16.28 -9.05 3.93
CA ASN A 175 -17.75 -9.11 4.01
C ASN A 175 -18.33 -8.36 5.23
N ASN A 176 -17.69 -7.28 5.69
CA ASN A 176 -18.25 -6.44 6.74
C ASN A 176 -19.17 -5.37 6.13
N ASN A 177 -20.18 -4.94 6.87
CA ASN A 177 -21.23 -4.03 6.40
C ASN A 177 -20.81 -2.56 6.36
N ASP A 178 -19.59 -2.23 6.80
CA ASP A 178 -18.97 -0.92 6.59
C ASP A 178 -17.54 -1.09 6.06
N ASN A 179 -16.51 -0.51 6.68
CA ASN A 179 -15.14 -0.62 6.22
C ASN A 179 -14.48 -1.93 6.68
N GLY A 180 -13.48 -2.40 5.95
CA GLY A 180 -12.61 -3.48 6.42
C GLY A 180 -11.86 -3.02 7.68
N ILE A 181 -11.06 -1.97 7.55
CA ILE A 181 -10.29 -1.36 8.63
C ILE A 181 -10.54 0.15 8.64
N LEU A 182 -10.90 0.73 9.78
CA LEU A 182 -11.10 2.18 9.95
C LEU A 182 -10.25 2.72 11.10
N LEU A 183 -9.47 3.77 10.82
CA LEU A 183 -8.77 4.62 11.79
C LEU A 183 -9.41 6.00 11.77
N THR A 184 -9.85 6.49 12.93
CA THR A 184 -10.51 7.79 13.06
C THR A 184 -10.11 8.51 14.35
N ASP A 185 -10.47 9.79 14.41
CA ASP A 185 -10.46 10.65 15.59
C ASP A 185 -9.09 10.73 16.28
N GLY A 186 -8.07 11.10 15.52
CA GLY A 186 -6.71 11.24 16.02
C GLY A 186 -5.97 9.91 16.23
N SER A 187 -6.32 8.87 15.45
CA SER A 187 -5.64 7.58 15.48
C SER A 187 -4.31 7.63 14.74
N ASN A 188 -3.32 8.28 15.35
CA ASN A 188 -2.02 8.57 14.76
C ASN A 188 -0.98 7.44 14.87
N ASN A 189 0.00 7.41 13.97
CA ASN A 189 1.20 6.56 14.06
C ASN A 189 0.91 5.05 14.17
N ASN A 190 -0.11 4.55 13.46
CA ASN A 190 -0.39 3.14 13.32
C ASN A 190 0.19 2.58 12.01
N THR A 191 0.35 1.27 11.96
CA THR A 191 0.82 0.54 10.78
C THR A 191 -0.17 -0.54 10.42
N ILE A 192 -0.58 -0.56 9.15
CA ILE A 192 -1.47 -1.56 8.55
C ILE A 192 -0.70 -2.24 7.44
N GLU A 193 -0.18 -3.45 7.66
CA GLU A 193 0.69 -4.12 6.70
C GLU A 193 0.26 -5.54 6.31
N THR A 194 0.44 -5.94 5.05
CA THR A 194 0.29 -7.35 4.63
C THR A 194 -1.10 -7.96 4.95
N ASN A 195 -2.15 -7.15 5.06
CA ASN A 195 -3.52 -7.65 5.28
C ASN A 195 -4.20 -7.98 3.93
N THR A 196 -5.12 -8.94 3.96
CA THR A 196 -6.01 -9.26 2.85
C THR A 196 -7.42 -8.77 3.17
N ILE A 197 -7.92 -7.80 2.42
CA ILE A 197 -9.16 -7.06 2.72
C ILE A 197 -10.11 -7.12 1.53
N ILE A 198 -11.23 -7.83 1.68
CA ILE A 198 -12.05 -8.24 0.52
C ILE A 198 -13.55 -8.01 0.74
N ASN A 199 -14.23 -7.43 -0.24
CA ASN A 199 -15.69 -7.41 -0.29
C ASN A 199 -16.36 -6.79 0.95
N ASN A 200 -15.81 -5.71 1.50
CA ASN A 200 -16.49 -4.92 2.51
C ASN A 200 -17.41 -3.91 1.83
N LEU A 201 -18.57 -3.65 2.42
CA LEU A 201 -19.64 -2.88 1.77
C LEU A 201 -19.22 -1.44 1.46
N ASN A 202 -18.35 -0.87 2.29
CA ASN A 202 -17.77 0.45 2.10
C ASN A 202 -16.28 0.34 1.73
N ASN A 203 -15.37 0.98 2.46
CA ASN A 203 -13.97 1.04 2.05
C ASN A 203 -13.17 -0.17 2.55
N GLY A 204 -12.10 -0.54 1.85
CA GLY A 204 -11.17 -1.56 2.34
C GLY A 204 -10.44 -1.06 3.60
N ILE A 205 -9.72 0.05 3.44
CA ILE A 205 -9.05 0.76 4.54
C ILE A 205 -9.46 2.23 4.51
N SER A 206 -9.84 2.77 5.67
CA SER A 206 -10.11 4.20 5.86
C SER A 206 -9.26 4.83 6.96
N VAL A 207 -8.75 6.05 6.71
CA VAL A 207 -8.00 6.86 7.68
C VAL A 207 -8.52 8.31 7.66
N TRP A 208 -9.31 8.70 8.67
CA TRP A 208 -10.04 9.95 8.70
C TRP A 208 -9.82 10.77 9.99
N SER A 209 -10.34 12.00 10.00
CA SER A 209 -10.49 12.84 11.20
C SER A 209 -9.18 13.07 11.95
N PHE A 210 -8.21 13.71 11.27
CA PHE A 210 -6.92 14.09 11.86
C PHE A 210 -6.09 12.89 12.36
N SER A 211 -6.18 11.75 11.67
CA SER A 211 -5.43 10.53 11.96
C SER A 211 -4.13 10.50 11.16
N HIS A 212 -3.16 11.28 11.61
CA HIS A 212 -1.89 11.57 10.96
C HIS A 212 -0.85 10.45 11.06
N ASN A 213 0.13 10.48 10.14
CA ASN A 213 1.35 9.68 10.18
C ASN A 213 1.10 8.16 10.24
N ASN A 214 0.02 7.68 9.62
CA ASN A 214 -0.27 6.25 9.50
C ASN A 214 0.42 5.66 8.26
N THR A 215 0.85 4.41 8.37
CA THR A 215 1.46 3.65 7.26
C THR A 215 0.52 2.51 6.85
N ILE A 216 0.23 2.43 5.56
CA ILE A 216 -0.58 1.40 4.90
C ILE A 216 0.33 0.74 3.85
N GLU A 217 0.82 -0.46 4.14
CA GLU A 217 1.91 -1.09 3.38
C GLU A 217 1.60 -2.52 2.92
N ALA A 218 1.92 -2.87 1.68
CA ALA A 218 1.87 -4.25 1.19
C ALA A 218 0.51 -4.98 1.37
N ASN A 219 -0.60 -4.26 1.47
CA ASN A 219 -1.93 -4.88 1.64
C ASN A 219 -2.51 -5.31 0.29
N ARG A 220 -3.34 -6.36 0.30
CA ARG A 220 -4.12 -6.82 -0.85
C ARG A 220 -5.60 -6.48 -0.64
N ILE A 221 -6.10 -5.51 -1.39
CA ILE A 221 -7.41 -4.88 -1.17
C ILE A 221 -8.27 -5.02 -2.42
N ILE A 222 -9.38 -5.76 -2.32
CA ILE A 222 -10.13 -6.26 -3.47
C ILE A 222 -11.64 -6.13 -3.29
N ASP A 223 -12.34 -5.73 -4.35
CA ASP A 223 -13.81 -5.72 -4.41
C ASP A 223 -14.47 -4.89 -3.29
N ASN A 224 -13.89 -3.76 -2.90
CA ASN A 224 -14.50 -2.83 -1.93
C ASN A 224 -15.12 -1.62 -2.66
N ARG A 225 -15.93 -0.78 -2.01
CA ARG A 225 -16.42 0.46 -2.63
C ARG A 225 -15.24 1.38 -2.99
N ILE A 226 -14.40 1.73 -2.01
CA ILE A 226 -13.10 2.37 -2.25
C ILE A 226 -12.04 1.40 -1.69
N GLY A 227 -10.93 1.22 -2.39
CA GLY A 227 -9.84 0.39 -1.87
C GLY A 227 -9.22 0.98 -0.62
N ILE A 228 -8.57 2.13 -0.77
CA ILE A 228 -7.99 2.91 0.34
C ILE A 228 -8.54 4.32 0.28
N ASP A 229 -9.03 4.83 1.40
CA ASP A 229 -9.64 6.14 1.49
C ASP A 229 -9.07 6.93 2.67
N THR A 230 -8.42 8.06 2.41
CA THR A 230 -7.81 8.90 3.45
C THR A 230 -8.32 10.32 3.36
N ALA A 231 -8.71 10.91 4.48
CA ALA A 231 -9.29 12.26 4.54
C ALA A 231 -8.78 13.02 5.77
N ASP A 232 -8.54 14.32 5.62
CA ASP A 232 -8.19 15.26 6.69
C ASP A 232 -6.99 14.78 7.53
N SER A 233 -6.02 14.11 6.90
CA SER A 233 -4.96 13.38 7.58
C SER A 233 -3.63 13.52 6.84
N ASP A 234 -2.71 14.30 7.44
CA ASP A 234 -1.35 14.49 6.96
C ASP A 234 -0.39 13.32 7.22
N GLY A 235 0.68 13.27 6.42
CA GLY A 235 1.83 12.38 6.64
C GLY A 235 1.54 10.91 6.40
N ILE A 236 0.48 10.59 5.65
CA ILE A 236 0.11 9.20 5.36
C ILE A 236 1.09 8.58 4.38
N ALA A 237 1.49 7.34 4.64
CA ALA A 237 2.29 6.53 3.73
C ALA A 237 1.45 5.37 3.19
N ILE A 238 1.15 5.39 1.90
CA ILE A 238 0.44 4.33 1.16
C ILE A 238 1.45 3.68 0.22
N ILE A 239 2.00 2.53 0.63
CA ILE A 239 3.19 1.94 0.02
C ILE A 239 2.94 0.50 -0.44
N GLU A 240 3.31 0.15 -1.66
CA GLU A 240 3.35 -1.24 -2.15
C GLU A 240 2.03 -2.03 -2.04
N ASN A 241 0.88 -1.34 -1.98
CA ASN A 241 -0.42 -2.00 -1.90
C ASN A 241 -0.89 -2.47 -3.27
N ILE A 242 -1.64 -3.57 -3.30
CA ILE A 242 -2.35 -4.06 -4.47
C ILE A 242 -3.83 -3.76 -4.28
N VAL A 243 -4.36 -2.84 -5.09
CA VAL A 243 -5.75 -2.36 -4.98
C VAL A 243 -6.48 -2.59 -6.30
N ASN A 244 -7.53 -3.41 -6.29
CA ASN A 244 -8.25 -3.71 -7.53
C ASN A 244 -9.71 -4.06 -7.38
N SER A 245 -10.43 -3.94 -8.50
CA SER A 245 -11.86 -4.28 -8.60
C SER A 245 -12.75 -3.49 -7.65
N SER A 246 -12.27 -2.35 -7.15
CA SER A 246 -13.06 -1.43 -6.33
C SER A 246 -13.79 -0.41 -7.20
N SER A 247 -14.75 0.35 -6.64
CA SER A 247 -15.31 1.47 -7.40
C SER A 247 -14.26 2.54 -7.65
N TRP A 248 -13.57 2.98 -6.59
CA TRP A 248 -12.38 3.82 -6.66
C TRP A 248 -11.17 3.05 -6.10
N GLY A 249 -9.98 3.24 -6.66
CA GLY A 249 -8.77 2.58 -6.18
C GLY A 249 -8.29 3.17 -4.85
N ILE A 250 -7.40 4.16 -4.93
CA ILE A 250 -6.87 4.90 -3.78
C ILE A 250 -7.37 6.34 -3.87
N ASN A 251 -8.04 6.81 -2.83
CA ASN A 251 -8.53 8.17 -2.66
C ASN A 251 -7.77 8.86 -1.53
N VAL A 252 -7.20 10.03 -1.81
CA VAL A 252 -6.55 10.91 -0.85
C VAL A 252 -7.18 12.29 -0.94
N TYR A 253 -7.79 12.74 0.15
CA TYR A 253 -8.52 13.99 0.27
C TYR A 253 -7.94 14.85 1.41
N GLU A 254 -7.74 16.15 1.16
CA GLU A 254 -7.30 17.14 2.17
C GLU A 254 -6.12 16.66 3.02
N ALA A 255 -4.98 16.40 2.37
CA ALA A 255 -3.80 15.83 3.02
C ALA A 255 -2.50 16.50 2.59
N ASN A 256 -1.56 16.65 3.53
CA ASN A 256 -0.22 17.19 3.28
C ASN A 256 0.87 16.14 3.56
N PHE A 257 1.99 16.23 2.84
CA PHE A 257 3.15 15.35 3.03
C PHE A 257 2.85 13.85 2.89
N THR A 258 1.88 13.51 2.03
CA THR A 258 1.48 12.13 1.76
C THR A 258 2.45 11.46 0.80
N LYS A 259 2.67 10.15 0.99
CA LYS A 259 3.46 9.31 0.09
C LYS A 259 2.57 8.22 -0.49
N VAL A 260 2.38 8.23 -1.80
CA VAL A 260 1.69 7.16 -2.54
C VAL A 260 2.73 6.51 -3.44
N MET A 261 3.34 5.42 -2.97
CA MET A 261 4.54 4.87 -3.60
C MET A 261 4.44 3.37 -3.90
N GLY A 262 4.87 2.94 -5.09
CA GLY A 262 5.02 1.51 -5.40
C GLY A 262 3.70 0.72 -5.47
N ASN A 263 2.54 1.38 -5.47
CA ASN A 263 1.25 0.68 -5.45
C ASN A 263 0.87 0.14 -6.84
N ILE A 264 0.18 -0.99 -6.88
CA ILE A 264 -0.38 -1.58 -8.09
C ILE A 264 -1.90 -1.41 -8.05
N VAL A 265 -2.43 -0.49 -8.85
CA VAL A 265 -3.85 -0.07 -8.78
C VAL A 265 -4.56 -0.29 -10.11
N TYR A 266 -5.53 -1.21 -10.17
CA TYR A 266 -6.08 -1.64 -11.44
C TYR A 266 -7.51 -2.17 -11.43
N ASN A 267 -8.13 -2.21 -12.62
CA ASN A 267 -9.48 -2.73 -12.83
C ASN A 267 -10.54 -2.07 -11.91
N ASN A 268 -10.34 -0.82 -11.50
CA ASN A 268 -11.35 -0.10 -10.73
C ASN A 268 -12.37 0.55 -11.66
N SER A 269 -13.63 0.66 -11.22
CA SER A 269 -14.71 1.17 -12.08
C SER A 269 -14.72 2.69 -12.24
N ASN A 270 -13.85 3.40 -11.52
CA ASN A 270 -13.63 4.83 -11.59
C ASN A 270 -12.11 5.11 -11.74
N ASP A 271 -11.59 6.16 -11.11
CA ASP A 271 -10.17 6.50 -11.11
C ASP A 271 -9.35 5.48 -10.30
N GLY A 272 -8.11 5.24 -10.77
CA GLY A 272 -7.14 4.43 -10.04
C GLY A 272 -6.65 5.16 -8.79
N LEU A 273 -6.04 6.32 -8.99
CA LEU A 273 -5.57 7.22 -7.94
C LEU A 273 -6.35 8.54 -8.03
N TYR A 274 -7.14 8.89 -7.02
CA TYR A 274 -7.82 10.18 -6.93
C TYR A 274 -7.19 11.01 -5.81
N MET A 275 -6.74 12.20 -6.17
CA MET A 275 -5.91 13.07 -5.36
C MET A 275 -6.57 14.46 -5.34
N ASP A 276 -7.26 14.75 -4.25
CA ASP A 276 -8.05 15.96 -4.07
C ASP A 276 -7.49 16.81 -2.94
N SER A 277 -7.15 18.06 -3.27
CA SER A 277 -6.62 19.02 -2.30
C SER A 277 -5.41 18.45 -1.52
N ILE A 278 -4.49 17.80 -2.25
CA ILE A 278 -3.26 17.25 -1.67
C ILE A 278 -2.06 18.21 -1.84
N TYR A 279 -1.19 18.27 -0.83
CA TYR A 279 -0.07 19.22 -0.82
C TYR A 279 1.26 18.56 -0.51
N ASN A 280 2.35 19.06 -1.11
CA ASN A 280 3.74 18.67 -0.81
C ASN A 280 3.95 17.15 -0.77
N SER A 281 3.23 16.42 -1.61
CA SER A 281 3.15 14.96 -1.57
C SER A 281 3.94 14.31 -2.70
N ILE A 282 4.26 13.04 -2.53
CA ILE A 282 5.00 12.23 -3.50
C ILE A 282 4.08 11.13 -4.01
N ILE A 283 3.87 11.08 -5.32
CA ILE A 283 3.16 10.00 -5.99
C ILE A 283 4.14 9.37 -6.97
N SER A 284 4.77 8.26 -6.59
CA SER A 284 5.86 7.71 -7.39
C SER A 284 5.89 6.20 -7.50
N GLU A 285 6.47 5.68 -8.57
CA GLU A 285 6.69 4.24 -8.75
C GLU A 285 5.40 3.39 -8.74
N ASN A 286 4.24 4.03 -8.92
CA ASN A 286 2.96 3.31 -8.96
C ASN A 286 2.72 2.72 -10.36
N ILE A 287 2.08 1.56 -10.41
CA ILE A 287 1.63 0.91 -11.64
C ILE A 287 0.10 1.00 -11.67
N VAL A 288 -0.42 1.91 -12.48
CA VAL A 288 -1.85 2.27 -12.49
C VAL A 288 -2.46 1.94 -13.86
N TYR A 289 -3.35 0.94 -13.90
CA TYR A 289 -3.81 0.42 -15.20
C TYR A 289 -5.23 -0.14 -15.26
N LYS A 290 -5.83 -0.12 -16.46
CA LYS A 290 -7.18 -0.69 -16.71
C LYS A 290 -8.27 -0.14 -15.78
N ASN A 291 -8.11 1.09 -15.28
CA ASN A 291 -9.18 1.77 -14.57
C ASN A 291 -10.16 2.37 -15.59
N LEU A 292 -11.46 2.35 -15.28
CA LEU A 292 -12.51 2.71 -16.24
C LEU A 292 -12.68 4.22 -16.44
N VAL A 293 -11.95 5.06 -15.70
CA VAL A 293 -11.91 6.51 -15.91
C VAL A 293 -10.45 6.94 -16.06
N ASN A 294 -9.83 7.55 -15.05
CA ASN A 294 -8.46 8.02 -15.12
C ASN A 294 -7.50 7.05 -14.43
N GLY A 295 -6.23 7.07 -14.84
CA GLY A 295 -5.15 6.47 -14.05
C GLY A 295 -4.97 7.25 -12.75
N ILE A 296 -4.49 8.49 -12.87
CA ILE A 296 -4.29 9.42 -11.76
C ILE A 296 -5.08 10.69 -12.04
N HIS A 297 -5.88 11.14 -11.06
CA HIS A 297 -6.66 12.36 -11.14
C HIS A 297 -6.23 13.29 -10.02
N LEU A 298 -5.73 14.48 -10.39
CA LEU A 298 -5.46 15.57 -9.46
C LEU A 298 -6.52 16.65 -9.64
N THR A 299 -7.08 17.10 -8.53
CA THR A 299 -8.15 18.09 -8.58
C THR A 299 -8.10 19.09 -7.43
N GLU A 300 -9.00 20.07 -7.54
CA GLU A 300 -9.19 21.20 -6.65
C GLU A 300 -7.86 21.86 -6.29
N TYR A 301 -7.56 22.04 -5.01
CA TYR A 301 -6.43 22.84 -4.53
C TYR A 301 -5.10 22.06 -4.49
N SER A 302 -5.00 20.92 -5.18
CA SER A 302 -3.79 20.09 -5.15
C SER A 302 -2.55 20.86 -5.60
N ALA A 303 -1.52 20.98 -4.76
CA ALA A 303 -0.36 21.80 -5.08
C ALA A 303 1.00 21.30 -4.57
N ASN A 304 2.06 21.65 -5.30
CA ASN A 304 3.45 21.32 -4.94
C ASN A 304 3.71 19.82 -4.79
N ASN A 305 3.02 18.98 -5.56
CA ASN A 305 3.21 17.53 -5.52
C ASN A 305 4.21 17.07 -6.59
N ASN A 306 4.94 15.99 -6.30
CA ASN A 306 5.89 15.38 -7.23
C ASN A 306 5.37 14.02 -7.71
N LEU A 307 5.09 13.93 -9.01
CA LEU A 307 4.62 12.73 -9.70
C LEU A 307 5.73 12.17 -10.56
N THR A 308 6.33 11.06 -10.16
CA THR A 308 7.51 10.54 -10.87
C THR A 308 7.62 9.02 -10.93
N ASN A 309 8.22 8.47 -11.99
CA ASN A 309 8.42 7.03 -12.17
C ASN A 309 7.13 6.19 -12.15
N ASN A 310 5.95 6.77 -12.38
CA ASN A 310 4.72 6.00 -12.46
C ASN A 310 4.57 5.35 -13.84
N ILE A 311 4.07 4.11 -13.88
CA ILE A 311 3.68 3.41 -15.10
C ILE A 311 2.16 3.49 -15.20
N ILE A 312 1.66 4.28 -16.14
CA ILE A 312 0.24 4.61 -16.26
C ILE A 312 -0.23 4.12 -17.62
N ARG A 313 -1.08 3.07 -17.63
CA ARG A 313 -1.40 2.40 -18.89
C ARG A 313 -2.80 1.85 -19.00
N ASP A 314 -3.29 1.75 -20.23
CA ASP A 314 -4.55 1.07 -20.53
C ASP A 314 -5.75 1.62 -19.72
N ASN A 315 -5.68 2.86 -19.21
CA ASN A 315 -6.80 3.53 -18.52
C ASN A 315 -7.72 4.15 -19.57
N LYS A 316 -9.03 4.01 -19.34
CA LYS A 316 -10.04 4.22 -20.41
C LYS A 316 -10.10 5.67 -20.90
N ASP A 317 -10.12 6.64 -19.98
CA ASP A 317 -10.31 8.04 -20.34
C ASP A 317 -8.98 8.79 -20.40
N ASN A 318 -8.28 8.94 -19.27
CA ASN A 318 -6.97 9.63 -19.22
C ASN A 318 -5.92 8.85 -18.41
N GLY A 319 -4.64 9.04 -18.74
CA GLY A 319 -3.52 8.59 -17.91
C GLY A 319 -3.42 9.45 -16.64
N ILE A 320 -3.04 10.72 -16.81
CA ILE A 320 -3.16 11.75 -15.77
C ILE A 320 -4.22 12.77 -16.18
N TYR A 321 -5.13 13.11 -15.28
CA TYR A 321 -6.08 14.20 -15.45
C TYR A 321 -5.92 15.24 -14.36
N ILE A 322 -5.58 16.46 -14.73
CA ILE A 322 -5.64 17.64 -13.86
C ILE A 322 -6.89 18.43 -14.27
N SER A 323 -7.89 18.44 -13.40
CA SER A 323 -9.25 18.88 -13.77
C SER A 323 -9.61 20.31 -13.36
N SER A 324 -8.93 20.88 -12.37
CA SER A 324 -9.24 22.19 -11.80
C SER A 324 -8.13 23.21 -12.05
N SER A 325 -8.50 24.46 -12.33
CA SER A 325 -7.56 25.58 -12.45
C SER A 325 -6.87 25.95 -11.14
N PHE A 326 -7.34 25.41 -10.02
CA PHE A 326 -6.74 25.57 -8.69
C PHE A 326 -5.64 24.54 -8.40
N THR A 327 -5.45 23.55 -9.27
CA THR A 327 -4.40 22.55 -9.13
C THR A 327 -3.11 23.13 -9.72
N ILE A 328 -2.13 23.43 -8.86
CA ILE A 328 -0.99 24.28 -9.22
C ILE A 328 0.37 23.73 -8.79
N ASP A 329 1.43 24.18 -9.47
CA ASP A 329 2.82 23.97 -9.04
C ASP A 329 3.20 22.48 -8.86
N ASN A 330 2.50 21.56 -9.54
CA ASN A 330 2.84 20.14 -9.49
C ASN A 330 3.95 19.83 -10.51
N LEU A 331 4.86 18.93 -10.12
CA LEU A 331 5.97 18.49 -10.96
C LEU A 331 5.74 17.05 -11.42
N ILE A 332 5.55 16.86 -12.73
CA ILE A 332 5.22 15.58 -13.36
C ILE A 332 6.32 15.20 -14.34
N TRP A 333 7.17 14.23 -13.99
CA TRP A 333 8.34 13.88 -14.81
C TRP A 333 8.74 12.41 -14.64
N LYS A 334 9.34 11.85 -15.69
CA LYS A 334 9.79 10.45 -15.74
C LYS A 334 8.67 9.43 -15.52
N ASN A 335 7.44 9.77 -15.92
CA ASN A 335 6.33 8.83 -15.95
C ASN A 335 6.22 8.18 -17.33
N TYR A 336 5.66 6.97 -17.38
CA TYR A 336 5.48 6.19 -18.61
C TYR A 336 3.99 6.08 -18.94
N PHE A 337 3.57 6.74 -20.01
CA PHE A 337 2.20 6.73 -20.50
C PHE A 337 2.06 5.75 -21.66
N LEU A 338 1.25 4.70 -21.47
CA LEU A 338 1.10 3.64 -22.47
C LEU A 338 -0.38 3.34 -22.75
N ARG A 339 -0.86 3.49 -24.00
CA ARG A 339 -2.21 3.06 -24.43
C ARG A 339 -3.36 3.54 -23.53
N ASN A 340 -3.25 4.74 -22.93
CA ASN A 340 -4.38 5.38 -22.27
C ASN A 340 -5.29 6.03 -23.33
N GLY A 341 -6.58 6.23 -23.02
CA GLY A 341 -7.49 6.95 -23.93
C GLY A 341 -6.93 8.30 -24.38
N LYS A 342 -6.49 9.10 -23.40
CA LYS A 342 -5.58 10.24 -23.56
C LYS A 342 -4.45 10.08 -22.55
N HIS A 343 -3.21 10.43 -22.88
CA HIS A 343 -2.14 10.28 -21.89
C HIS A 343 -2.24 11.29 -20.75
N ALA A 344 -2.50 12.56 -21.09
CA ALA A 344 -2.58 13.63 -20.12
C ALA A 344 -3.55 14.73 -20.55
N ILE A 345 -4.27 15.29 -19.58
CA ILE A 345 -5.02 16.55 -19.70
C ILE A 345 -4.64 17.43 -18.52
N ASP A 346 -4.28 18.69 -18.81
CA ASP A 346 -3.92 19.70 -17.84
C ASP A 346 -4.79 20.96 -17.97
N ASN A 347 -5.72 21.10 -17.04
CA ASN A 347 -6.53 22.31 -16.88
C ASN A 347 -6.09 23.15 -15.67
N GLY A 348 -4.97 22.80 -15.04
CA GLY A 348 -4.41 23.49 -13.90
C GLY A 348 -3.63 24.75 -14.27
N ASN A 349 -2.76 25.17 -13.37
CA ASN A 349 -1.92 26.35 -13.59
C ASN A 349 -0.50 26.11 -13.07
N ASN A 350 0.51 26.51 -13.84
CA ASN A 350 1.93 26.36 -13.48
C ASN A 350 2.34 24.92 -13.09
N ASN A 351 1.71 23.91 -13.69
CA ASN A 351 2.18 22.53 -13.58
C ASN A 351 3.32 22.30 -14.58
N HIS A 352 4.38 21.61 -14.13
CA HIS A 352 5.59 21.38 -14.91
C HIS A 352 5.69 19.91 -15.32
N TRP A 353 5.78 19.64 -16.63
CA TRP A 353 5.78 18.28 -17.20
C TRP A 353 7.18 17.75 -17.53
N ASN A 354 8.22 18.43 -17.07
CA ASN A 354 9.61 17.99 -17.14
C ASN A 354 10.46 18.74 -16.12
N ILE A 355 11.61 18.16 -15.76
CA ILE A 355 12.70 18.90 -15.10
C ILE A 355 13.68 19.42 -16.16
N THR A 356 14.79 20.02 -15.73
CA THR A 356 15.79 20.61 -16.65
C THR A 356 16.51 19.59 -17.54
N THR A 357 16.43 18.31 -17.23
CA THR A 357 17.20 17.26 -17.90
C THR A 357 16.35 16.15 -18.52
N ILE A 358 15.08 16.00 -18.12
CA ILE A 358 14.23 14.90 -18.58
C ILE A 358 12.74 15.19 -18.32
N GLY A 359 11.89 14.72 -19.21
CA GLY A 359 10.43 14.77 -19.16
C GLY A 359 9.82 13.40 -18.94
N ASN A 360 8.72 13.11 -19.62
CA ASN A 360 7.96 11.87 -19.54
C ASN A 360 8.08 11.04 -20.83
N TYR A 361 7.75 9.76 -20.75
CA TYR A 361 7.64 8.87 -21.90
C TYR A 361 6.19 8.78 -22.38
N TRP A 362 5.98 8.89 -23.70
CA TRP A 362 4.67 8.90 -24.34
C TRP A 362 4.67 7.91 -25.51
N ASP A 363 3.89 6.82 -25.45
CA ASP A 363 3.90 5.81 -26.52
C ASP A 363 3.26 6.27 -27.84
N ASN A 364 2.59 7.43 -27.84
CA ASN A 364 2.06 8.07 -29.04
C ASN A 364 2.98 9.16 -29.64
N HIS A 365 4.17 9.40 -29.05
CA HIS A 365 5.09 10.41 -29.54
C HIS A 365 6.00 9.85 -30.64
N THR A 366 5.77 10.26 -31.89
CA THR A 366 6.48 9.72 -33.06
C THR A 366 7.61 10.62 -33.57
N GLY A 367 7.98 11.66 -32.81
CA GLY A 367 9.11 12.53 -33.14
C GLY A 367 10.45 11.77 -33.16
N PRO A 368 11.40 12.16 -34.04
CA PRO A 368 12.72 11.55 -34.05
C PRO A 368 13.53 11.97 -32.80
N ASP A 369 14.41 11.07 -32.38
CA ASP A 369 15.58 11.38 -31.56
C ASP A 369 16.79 11.36 -32.50
N THR A 370 17.21 12.54 -32.96
CA THR A 370 18.38 12.67 -33.85
C THR A 370 19.71 12.77 -33.09
N ASN A 371 19.66 12.89 -31.76
CA ASN A 371 20.81 12.87 -30.85
C ASN A 371 20.68 11.73 -29.82
N PRO A 372 20.74 10.46 -30.26
CA PRO A 372 20.37 9.30 -29.43
C PRO A 372 21.25 9.07 -28.20
N ASP A 373 22.33 9.84 -28.03
CA ASP A 373 23.18 9.77 -26.85
C ASP A 373 22.53 10.44 -25.60
N ASP A 374 21.50 11.28 -25.76
CA ASP A 374 20.79 11.92 -24.64
C ASP A 374 19.45 11.23 -24.26
N GLY A 375 18.90 10.40 -25.14
CA GLY A 375 17.65 9.66 -24.90
C GLY A 375 16.42 10.56 -24.84
N ILE A 376 16.45 11.71 -25.49
CA ILE A 376 15.36 12.70 -25.52
C ILE A 376 14.87 12.88 -26.95
N VAL A 377 13.55 12.93 -27.12
CA VAL A 377 12.94 13.24 -28.42
C VAL A 377 13.15 14.73 -28.73
N ASP A 378 13.53 15.06 -29.97
CA ASP A 378 13.89 16.43 -30.38
C ASP A 378 12.73 17.42 -30.33
N PHE A 379 11.50 16.93 -30.42
CA PHE A 379 10.29 17.74 -30.41
C PHE A 379 9.58 17.67 -29.05
N PRO A 380 9.01 18.79 -28.58
CA PRO A 380 8.24 18.80 -27.35
C PRO A 380 6.92 18.05 -27.50
N TYR A 381 6.41 17.52 -26.39
CA TYR A 381 5.07 16.96 -26.31
C TYR A 381 4.08 17.97 -25.72
N TYR A 382 3.02 18.26 -26.46
CA TYR A 382 1.98 19.19 -26.02
C TYR A 382 0.93 18.45 -25.18
N ILE A 383 0.71 18.92 -23.95
CA ILE A 383 -0.29 18.37 -23.06
C ILE A 383 -1.65 18.97 -23.42
N GLY A 384 -2.67 18.13 -23.58
CA GLY A 384 -4.03 18.62 -23.83
C GLY A 384 -4.60 19.36 -22.63
N GLY A 385 -5.68 20.12 -22.82
CA GLY A 385 -6.33 20.90 -21.76
C GLY A 385 -6.13 22.40 -21.93
N THR A 386 -6.58 23.18 -20.94
CA THR A 386 -6.61 24.65 -21.02
C THR A 386 -5.32 25.31 -20.53
N ALA A 387 -4.43 24.59 -19.85
CA ALA A 387 -3.20 25.16 -19.28
C ALA A 387 -2.14 25.53 -20.34
N GLY A 388 -2.21 24.91 -21.53
CA GLY A 388 -1.17 25.06 -22.56
C GLY A 388 0.17 24.44 -22.14
N SER A 389 0.14 23.46 -21.23
CA SER A 389 1.32 22.78 -20.68
C SER A 389 2.07 21.99 -21.75
N ILE A 390 3.39 21.94 -21.59
CA ILE A 390 4.32 21.31 -22.54
C ILE A 390 5.34 20.51 -21.75
N ASP A 391 5.61 19.29 -22.19
CA ASP A 391 6.81 18.53 -21.84
C ASP A 391 7.88 18.83 -22.89
N TYR A 392 8.92 19.55 -22.49
CA TYR A 392 10.00 19.97 -23.39
C TYR A 392 11.07 18.92 -23.63
N LEU A 393 11.11 17.86 -22.81
CA LEU A 393 12.17 16.85 -22.86
C LEU A 393 11.58 15.43 -22.87
N PRO A 394 10.72 15.05 -23.84
CA PRO A 394 10.10 13.74 -23.86
C PRO A 394 11.15 12.63 -23.96
N ILE A 395 10.96 11.53 -23.25
CA ILE A 395 11.90 10.40 -23.22
C ILE A 395 11.79 9.59 -24.54
N ALA A 396 12.92 9.28 -25.17
CA ALA A 396 13.02 8.41 -26.34
C ALA A 396 12.94 6.92 -25.97
N GLU A 397 12.57 6.07 -26.94
CA GLU A 397 12.13 4.67 -26.75
C GLU A 397 13.11 3.71 -26.04
N GLU A 398 14.40 4.06 -25.90
CA GLU A 398 15.42 3.12 -25.39
C GLU A 398 15.22 2.70 -23.92
N ASP A 399 14.43 3.44 -23.11
CA ASP A 399 14.22 3.18 -21.68
C ASP A 399 12.77 2.79 -21.29
N ALA A 400 11.84 2.69 -22.25
CA ALA A 400 10.46 2.32 -21.93
C ALA A 400 10.32 0.84 -21.56
N PRO A 401 9.61 0.48 -20.47
CA PRO A 401 9.26 -0.91 -20.18
C PRO A 401 8.56 -1.52 -21.40
N SER A 402 9.24 -2.46 -22.07
CA SER A 402 8.87 -2.90 -23.42
C SER A 402 7.37 -3.20 -23.53
N GLY A 403 6.68 -2.37 -24.32
CA GLY A 403 5.22 -2.40 -24.52
C GLY A 403 4.69 -3.61 -25.28
N GLY A 404 5.53 -4.62 -25.56
CA GLY A 404 5.07 -5.90 -26.07
C GLY A 404 4.29 -6.64 -24.99
N GLY A 405 3.05 -7.04 -25.29
CA GLY A 405 2.11 -7.75 -24.40
C GLY A 405 2.58 -9.12 -23.88
N ILE A 406 3.88 -9.41 -23.91
CA ILE A 406 4.53 -10.62 -23.42
C ILE A 406 5.68 -10.27 -22.45
N GLY A 407 6.15 -9.03 -22.38
CA GLY A 407 7.26 -8.64 -21.48
C GLY A 407 6.79 -8.26 -20.08
N LEU A 408 5.77 -7.38 -20.01
CA LEU A 408 5.26 -6.86 -18.74
C LEU A 408 4.41 -7.87 -17.98
N ASP A 409 3.61 -8.68 -18.67
CA ASP A 409 2.82 -9.73 -18.01
C ASP A 409 3.71 -10.79 -17.36
N TYR A 410 4.91 -11.04 -17.91
CA TYR A 410 5.91 -11.95 -17.33
C TYR A 410 6.77 -11.31 -16.23
N PHE A 411 7.12 -10.02 -16.37
CA PHE A 411 7.79 -9.28 -15.30
C PHE A 411 6.86 -9.14 -14.08
N MET A 412 5.59 -8.83 -14.32
CA MET A 412 4.56 -8.74 -13.29
C MET A 412 4.16 -10.11 -12.75
N THR A 413 3.96 -11.18 -13.56
CA THR A 413 3.71 -12.52 -12.98
C THR A 413 4.92 -13.04 -12.18
N GLY A 414 6.15 -12.71 -12.58
CA GLY A 414 7.35 -12.95 -11.79
C GLY A 414 7.31 -12.21 -10.44
N PHE A 415 6.93 -10.93 -10.44
CA PHE A 415 6.81 -10.09 -9.24
C PHE A 415 5.61 -10.47 -8.33
N PHE A 416 4.48 -10.87 -8.92
CA PHE A 416 3.28 -11.36 -8.21
C PHE A 416 3.55 -12.67 -7.46
N ILE A 417 4.46 -13.53 -7.95
CA ILE A 417 4.89 -14.73 -7.23
C ILE A 417 5.68 -14.38 -5.96
N PHE A 418 6.39 -13.24 -5.95
CA PHE A 418 7.13 -12.78 -4.77
C PHE A 418 6.23 -12.20 -3.68
N ILE A 419 5.13 -11.51 -4.04
CA ILE A 419 4.20 -10.90 -3.07
C ILE A 419 3.18 -11.92 -2.52
N THR A 420 2.80 -12.95 -3.29
CA THR A 420 1.82 -13.96 -2.85
C THR A 420 2.42 -15.14 -2.08
N GLY A 421 3.74 -15.22 -1.97
CA GLY A 421 4.44 -16.32 -1.29
C GLY A 421 5.05 -15.89 0.04
N GLY A 422 4.27 -15.91 1.12
CA GLY A 422 4.81 -15.79 2.47
C GLY A 422 5.99 -16.75 2.69
N MET A 423 7.18 -16.20 2.96
CA MET A 423 8.47 -16.75 3.45
C MET A 423 8.91 -18.23 3.23
N GLY A 424 8.19 -19.09 2.51
CA GLY A 424 8.42 -20.54 2.50
C GLY A 424 8.90 -21.16 1.18
N VAL A 425 8.88 -20.43 0.06
CA VAL A 425 9.07 -21.04 -1.29
C VAL A 425 10.36 -20.58 -2.01
N ILE A 426 11.23 -19.82 -1.32
CA ILE A 426 12.42 -19.19 -1.93
C ILE A 426 13.48 -20.21 -2.46
N ILE A 427 13.39 -21.50 -2.15
CA ILE A 427 14.47 -22.48 -2.48
C ILE A 427 14.21 -23.32 -3.74
N ILE A 428 12.99 -23.40 -4.29
CA ILE A 428 12.69 -24.39 -5.35
C ILE A 428 12.84 -23.83 -6.78
N LEU A 429 12.60 -22.53 -7.01
CA LEU A 429 12.57 -21.98 -8.38
C LEU A 429 13.97 -21.70 -8.98
N VAL A 430 14.99 -21.44 -8.15
CA VAL A 430 16.37 -21.24 -8.62
C VAL A 430 16.98 -22.53 -9.21
N LYS A 431 16.52 -23.71 -8.76
CA LYS A 431 17.00 -25.02 -9.24
C LYS A 431 16.39 -25.46 -10.58
N ILE A 432 15.22 -24.93 -10.96
CA ILE A 432 14.57 -25.28 -12.24
C ILE A 432 15.17 -24.45 -13.38
N TYR A 433 15.59 -23.21 -13.12
CA TYR A 433 16.11 -22.31 -14.16
C TYR A 433 17.55 -22.62 -14.61
N THR A 434 18.37 -23.24 -13.75
CA THR A 434 19.74 -23.65 -14.12
C THR A 434 19.79 -24.92 -14.98
N LYS A 435 18.75 -25.78 -14.93
CA LYS A 435 18.72 -27.03 -15.70
C LYS A 435 18.27 -26.85 -17.15
N LYS A 436 17.41 -25.85 -17.44
CA LYS A 436 16.85 -25.64 -18.79
C LYS A 436 17.76 -24.87 -19.75
N ARG A 437 18.87 -24.29 -19.26
CA ARG A 437 19.85 -23.56 -20.07
C ARG A 437 21.09 -24.37 -20.47
N ILE A 438 21.19 -25.63 -20.02
CA ILE A 438 22.28 -26.54 -20.39
C ILE A 438 21.88 -27.46 -21.57
N GLU A 439 20.60 -27.53 -21.95
CA GLU A 439 20.13 -28.40 -23.05
C GLU A 439 19.85 -27.67 -24.38
N LEU A 440 20.16 -26.37 -24.49
CA LEU A 440 19.97 -25.58 -25.72
C LEU A 440 21.17 -24.68 -26.08
N SER A 441 22.39 -25.08 -25.74
CA SER A 441 23.63 -24.45 -26.24
C SER A 441 24.54 -25.46 -26.90
#